data_AF-A0A5Z8IT22-F1
#
_entry.id   AF-A0A5Z8IT22-F1
#
_cell.length_a   1.000
_cell.length_b   1.000
_cell.length_c   1.000
_cell.angle_alpha   90.00
_cell.angle_beta   90.00
_cell.angle_gamma   90.00
#
_symmetry.space_group_name_H-M   'P 1'
#
loop_
_entity.id
_entity.type
_entity.pdbx_description
1 polymer ?
#
loop_
_entity_poly.entity_id
_entity_poly.type
_entity_poly.pdbx_seq_one_letter_code
_entity_poly.pdbx_strand_id
1 'polypeptide(L)'
;MPIVGVPGWIGSSAVSVTGQRWMSAARTAVQLSAAGNMSQLAGRSKEIHYSIGANHNYNKDTLINYLKSQGATPVVVTITGDLVSSSSGVPCLDFPSSLTNSYISLVINAGVTVYGRGGNGGVKGGGAAGGTAINNGIGTRLRITNNGAIAGGGGGGGGNSADGGMGGGGRPFGVANTTRPPASTSRAATSGTLTAPGIGAQYLIGSTAVQYTCGSGGNVGAAGAAATGRLGTMYGGGAAGKAVTGNAPTWTKVGAIYGARV
;
A
#
# COMPACT_ATOMS: atom_id res chain seq x y z
N MET A 1 15.08 4.27 -23.44
CA MET A 1 16.44 4.06 -24.01
C MET A 1 17.28 5.29 -23.66
N PRO A 2 18.50 5.12 -23.14
CA PRO A 2 19.38 6.24 -22.79
C PRO A 2 20.03 6.88 -24.01
N ILE A 3 20.43 8.15 -23.87
CA ILE A 3 21.23 8.87 -24.85
C ILE A 3 22.61 8.21 -24.96
N VAL A 4 23.03 7.93 -26.18
CA VAL A 4 24.32 7.28 -26.50
C VAL A 4 25.48 8.16 -26.06
N GLY A 5 26.48 7.57 -25.40
CA GLY A 5 27.69 8.26 -24.92
C GLY A 5 28.84 8.34 -25.91
N VAL A 6 28.65 7.88 -27.15
CA VAL A 6 29.68 7.89 -28.20
C VAL A 6 29.88 9.33 -28.70
N PRO A 7 31.12 9.87 -28.65
CA PRO A 7 31.44 11.17 -29.20
C PRO A 7 30.95 11.31 -30.65
N GLY A 8 30.35 12.46 -30.99
CA GLY A 8 29.75 12.73 -32.30
C GLY A 8 28.29 12.29 -32.47
N TRP A 9 27.79 11.35 -31.66
CA TRP A 9 26.41 10.83 -31.76
C TRP A 9 25.47 11.27 -30.63
N ILE A 10 26.00 11.98 -29.63
CA ILE A 10 25.22 12.46 -28.47
C ILE A 10 24.08 13.37 -28.93
N GLY A 11 24.32 14.27 -29.90
CA GLY A 11 23.32 15.21 -30.40
C GLY A 11 22.13 14.52 -31.07
N SER A 12 22.37 13.66 -32.06
CA SER A 12 21.30 12.93 -32.76
C SER A 12 20.57 11.94 -31.84
N SER A 13 21.29 11.29 -30.93
CA SER A 13 20.68 10.42 -29.92
C SER A 13 19.82 11.21 -28.92
N ALA A 14 20.26 12.39 -28.49
CA ALA A 14 19.47 13.26 -27.63
C ALA A 14 18.16 13.70 -28.30
N VAL A 15 18.18 14.04 -29.59
CA VAL A 15 16.96 14.35 -30.35
C VAL A 15 16.02 13.15 -30.38
N SER A 16 16.53 11.95 -30.64
CA SER A 16 15.73 10.72 -30.68
C SER A 16 15.07 10.40 -29.33
N VAL A 17 15.81 10.55 -28.22
CA VAL A 17 15.31 10.25 -26.87
C VAL A 17 14.36 11.32 -26.33
N THR A 18 14.61 12.60 -26.64
CA THR A 18 13.90 13.72 -26.01
C THR A 18 12.83 14.35 -26.90
N GLY A 19 12.94 14.19 -28.21
CA GLY A 19 12.16 14.91 -29.22
C GLY A 19 12.59 16.37 -29.42
N GLN A 20 13.64 16.84 -28.73
CA GLN A 20 14.02 18.25 -28.70
C GLN A 20 15.23 18.52 -29.58
N ARG A 21 15.11 19.48 -30.51
CA ARG A 21 16.22 19.92 -31.36
C ARG A 21 17.13 20.93 -30.66
N TRP A 22 16.58 21.70 -29.72
CA TRP A 22 17.35 22.66 -28.92
C TRP A 22 18.01 21.96 -27.73
N MET A 23 19.32 22.14 -27.60
CA MET A 23 20.11 21.49 -26.54
C MET A 23 19.61 21.86 -25.13
N SER A 24 19.20 23.12 -24.91
CA SER A 24 18.63 23.55 -23.63
C SER A 24 17.36 22.77 -23.28
N ALA A 25 16.45 22.61 -24.25
CA ALA A 25 15.21 21.84 -24.07
C ALA A 25 15.49 20.34 -23.91
N ALA A 26 16.42 19.78 -24.69
CA ALA A 26 16.82 18.37 -24.57
C ALA A 26 17.41 18.06 -23.18
N ARG A 27 18.23 18.98 -22.64
CA ARG A 27 18.78 18.88 -21.28
C ARG A 27 17.69 18.89 -20.23
N THR A 28 16.75 19.82 -20.31
CA THR A 28 15.62 19.87 -19.39
C THR A 28 14.76 18.60 -19.47
N ALA A 29 14.54 18.05 -20.67
CA ALA A 29 13.78 16.81 -20.86
C ALA A 29 14.42 15.56 -20.21
N VAL A 30 15.71 15.61 -19.90
CA VAL A 30 16.44 14.56 -19.15
C VAL A 30 16.93 15.04 -17.78
N GLN A 31 16.18 16.00 -17.21
CA GLN A 31 16.35 16.49 -15.84
C GLN A 31 17.74 17.09 -15.56
N LEU A 32 18.32 17.77 -16.55
CA LEU A 32 19.50 18.63 -16.39
C LEU A 32 19.10 20.12 -16.47
N SER A 33 19.98 20.99 -15.95
CA SER A 33 19.87 22.44 -16.16
C SER A 33 19.89 22.79 -17.65
N ALA A 34 19.14 23.82 -18.06
CA ALA A 34 19.08 24.25 -19.46
C ALA A 34 20.48 24.62 -20.01
N ALA A 35 21.33 25.24 -19.19
CA ALA A 35 22.73 25.50 -19.52
C ALA A 35 23.64 24.33 -19.11
N GLY A 36 24.69 24.06 -19.89
CA GLY A 36 25.78 23.13 -19.55
C GLY A 36 26.30 22.35 -20.75
N ASN A 37 27.16 21.35 -20.49
CA ASN A 37 27.91 20.63 -21.54
C ASN A 37 27.14 19.47 -22.15
N MET A 38 27.30 19.24 -23.47
CA MET A 38 26.59 18.17 -24.18
C MET A 38 26.98 16.77 -23.68
N SER A 39 28.23 16.59 -23.24
CA SER A 39 28.71 15.33 -22.66
C SER A 39 27.89 14.85 -21.46
N GLN A 40 27.24 15.75 -20.72
CA GLN A 40 26.41 15.41 -19.57
C GLN A 40 25.09 14.71 -19.94
N LEU A 41 24.69 14.76 -21.22
CA LEU A 41 23.52 14.04 -21.74
C LEU A 41 23.80 12.55 -21.88
N ALA A 42 25.06 12.13 -22.03
CA ALA A 42 25.42 10.73 -22.19
C ALA A 42 24.86 9.86 -21.04
N GLY A 43 24.19 8.76 -21.38
CA GLY A 43 23.59 7.83 -20.42
C GLY A 43 22.29 8.31 -19.77
N ARG A 44 21.85 9.56 -20.02
CA ARG A 44 20.59 10.09 -19.49
C ARG A 44 19.39 9.60 -20.30
N SER A 45 18.24 9.48 -19.64
CA SER A 45 16.98 9.08 -20.28
C SER A 45 15.88 10.05 -19.90
N LYS A 46 14.94 10.29 -20.82
CA LYS A 46 13.69 10.98 -20.50
C LYS A 46 12.85 10.10 -19.56
N GLU A 47 12.13 10.73 -18.64
CA GLU A 47 11.20 10.03 -17.75
C GLU A 47 10.09 9.32 -18.54
N ILE A 48 9.74 8.13 -18.08
CA ILE A 48 8.57 7.39 -18.57
C ILE A 48 7.43 7.55 -17.58
N HIS A 49 6.23 7.81 -18.08
CA HIS A 49 5.03 7.96 -17.26
C HIS A 49 4.21 6.68 -17.32
N TYR A 50 3.86 6.17 -16.15
CA TYR A 50 3.03 4.98 -15.97
C TYR A 50 1.88 5.32 -15.02
N SER A 51 0.68 4.85 -15.31
CA SER A 51 -0.49 5.10 -14.48
C SER A 51 -1.15 3.80 -14.02
N ILE A 52 -1.65 3.81 -12.79
CA ILE A 52 -2.36 2.68 -12.19
C ILE A 52 -3.72 3.19 -11.70
N GLY A 53 -4.79 2.64 -12.27
CA GLY A 53 -6.17 2.92 -11.85
C GLY A 53 -6.58 2.12 -10.61
N ALA A 54 -7.85 2.23 -10.22
CA ALA A 54 -8.38 1.56 -9.04
C ALA A 54 -8.24 0.02 -9.14
N ASN A 55 -7.76 -0.61 -8.06
CA ASN A 55 -7.64 -2.06 -7.95
C ASN A 55 -7.60 -2.49 -6.47
N HIS A 56 -8.64 -3.21 -6.02
CA HIS A 56 -8.77 -3.66 -4.63
C HIS A 56 -8.18 -5.06 -4.36
N ASN A 57 -7.40 -5.57 -5.32
CA ASN A 57 -6.68 -6.84 -5.26
C ASN A 57 -5.33 -6.71 -5.98
N TYR A 58 -4.61 -5.62 -5.72
CA TYR A 58 -3.40 -5.26 -6.43
C TYR A 58 -2.23 -6.18 -6.07
N ASN A 59 -1.57 -6.74 -7.09
CA ASN A 59 -0.35 -7.51 -6.93
C ASN A 59 0.86 -6.59 -7.16
N LYS A 60 1.71 -6.43 -6.14
CA LYS A 60 2.93 -5.62 -6.18
C LYS A 60 3.86 -5.98 -7.35
N ASP A 61 3.90 -7.25 -7.76
CA ASP A 61 4.82 -7.74 -8.77
C ASP A 61 4.51 -7.18 -10.17
N THR A 62 3.27 -6.74 -10.42
CA THR A 62 2.89 -6.04 -11.66
C THR A 62 3.74 -4.79 -11.87
N LEU A 63 3.86 -3.94 -10.84
CA LEU A 63 4.69 -2.73 -10.93
C LEU A 63 6.18 -3.06 -10.92
N ILE A 64 6.62 -4.03 -10.12
CA ILE A 64 8.04 -4.43 -10.07
C ILE A 64 8.50 -4.89 -11.45
N ASN A 65 7.74 -5.76 -12.11
CA ASN A 65 8.09 -6.28 -13.43
C ASN A 65 8.10 -5.18 -14.49
N TYR A 66 7.13 -4.26 -14.43
CA TYR A 66 7.13 -3.08 -15.29
C TYR A 66 8.39 -2.23 -15.07
N LEU A 67 8.72 -1.86 -13.83
CA LEU A 67 9.88 -1.03 -13.53
C LEU A 67 11.20 -1.67 -13.98
N LYS A 68 11.35 -2.99 -13.75
CA LYS A 68 12.51 -3.76 -14.23
C LYS A 68 12.64 -3.72 -15.74
N SER A 69 11.53 -3.83 -16.48
CA SER A 69 11.54 -3.75 -17.95
C SER A 69 12.01 -2.39 -18.48
N GLN A 70 11.97 -1.33 -17.66
CA GLN A 70 12.48 0.00 -18.03
C GLN A 70 13.98 0.17 -17.76
N GLY A 71 14.64 -0.79 -17.10
CA GLY A 71 16.05 -0.74 -16.75
C GLY A 71 16.41 0.48 -15.89
N ALA A 72 17.50 1.17 -16.24
CA ALA A 72 17.95 2.36 -15.50
C ALA A 72 17.10 3.63 -15.72
N THR A 73 16.14 3.59 -16.64
CA THR A 73 15.28 4.74 -16.99
C THR A 73 14.47 5.19 -15.77
N PRO A 74 14.43 6.50 -15.43
CA PRO A 74 13.56 6.99 -14.37
C PRO A 74 12.09 6.88 -14.77
N VAL A 75 11.24 6.58 -13.78
CA VAL A 75 9.80 6.36 -14.01
C VAL A 75 8.97 7.23 -13.07
N VAL A 76 7.96 7.89 -13.63
CA VAL A 76 6.90 8.57 -12.89
C VAL A 76 5.69 7.65 -12.85
N VAL A 77 5.36 7.14 -11.67
CA VAL A 77 4.20 6.28 -11.41
C VAL A 77 3.09 7.14 -10.82
N THR A 78 1.96 7.25 -11.51
CA THR A 78 0.80 8.02 -11.06
C THR A 78 -0.33 7.09 -10.65
N ILE A 79 -0.75 7.17 -9.40
CA ILE A 79 -1.90 6.41 -8.88
C ILE A 79 -3.15 7.26 -9.04
N THR A 80 -4.08 6.79 -9.87
CA THR A 80 -5.29 7.53 -10.27
C THR A 80 -6.57 7.00 -9.63
N GLY A 81 -6.53 5.86 -8.95
CA GLY A 81 -7.65 5.30 -8.18
C GLY A 81 -7.16 4.47 -7.00
N ASP A 82 -8.07 4.16 -6.07
CA ASP A 82 -7.73 3.46 -4.83
C ASP A 82 -7.07 2.11 -5.10
N LEU A 83 -5.96 1.85 -4.41
CA LEU A 83 -5.24 0.59 -4.48
C LEU A 83 -5.31 -0.13 -3.15
N VAL A 84 -5.64 -1.42 -3.17
CA VAL A 84 -5.54 -2.28 -2.00
C VAL A 84 -4.70 -3.50 -2.34
N SER A 85 -3.74 -3.82 -1.48
CA SER A 85 -2.96 -5.06 -1.59
C SER A 85 -3.87 -6.29 -1.71
N SER A 86 -3.44 -7.26 -2.49
CA SER A 86 -4.12 -8.55 -2.61
C SER A 86 -4.16 -9.35 -1.31
N SER A 87 -3.21 -9.10 -0.40
CA SER A 87 -3.11 -9.79 0.90
C SER A 87 -2.53 -8.88 1.98
N SER A 88 -2.86 -9.14 3.26
CA SER A 88 -2.24 -8.44 4.38
C SER A 88 -0.79 -8.89 4.63
N GLY A 89 -0.39 -10.05 4.07
CA GLY A 89 0.97 -10.56 4.17
C GLY A 89 1.98 -9.93 3.22
N VAL A 90 1.53 -9.11 2.27
CA VAL A 90 2.41 -8.44 1.29
C VAL A 90 2.08 -6.95 1.19
N PRO A 91 3.09 -6.09 0.94
CA PRO A 91 2.84 -4.67 0.73
C PRO A 91 2.04 -4.44 -0.55
N CYS A 92 1.24 -3.36 -0.61
CA CYS A 92 0.53 -2.97 -1.84
C CYS A 92 1.50 -2.57 -2.95
N LEU A 93 2.46 -1.70 -2.62
CA LEU A 93 3.55 -1.32 -3.51
C LEU A 93 4.87 -1.71 -2.88
N ASP A 94 5.77 -2.26 -3.70
CA ASP A 94 7.07 -2.73 -3.25
C ASP A 94 8.13 -2.29 -4.26
N PHE A 95 9.15 -1.62 -3.73
CA PHE A 95 10.28 -1.11 -4.50
C PHE A 95 11.54 -1.84 -4.04
N PRO A 96 11.77 -3.08 -4.50
CA PRO A 96 12.90 -3.87 -4.04
C PRO A 96 14.23 -3.21 -4.40
N SER A 97 15.27 -3.43 -3.58
CA SER A 97 16.62 -2.87 -3.78
C SER A 97 17.26 -3.25 -5.12
N SER A 98 16.78 -4.33 -5.76
CA SER A 98 17.22 -4.80 -7.08
C SER A 98 16.74 -3.95 -8.26
N LEU A 99 15.84 -2.97 -8.04
CA LEU A 99 15.45 -2.03 -9.09
C LEU A 99 16.65 -1.16 -9.50
N THR A 100 16.86 -1.01 -10.81
CA THR A 100 17.99 -0.26 -11.39
C THR A 100 17.62 1.15 -11.84
N ASN A 101 16.32 1.50 -11.84
CA ASN A 101 15.81 2.82 -12.25
C ASN A 101 16.51 3.95 -11.49
N SER A 102 17.12 4.92 -12.17
CA SER A 102 17.87 6.00 -11.51
C SER A 102 17.07 6.67 -10.36
N TYR A 103 15.77 6.88 -10.55
CA TYR A 103 14.81 7.16 -9.49
C TYR A 103 13.40 6.74 -9.92
N ILE A 104 12.48 6.72 -8.96
CA ILE A 104 11.04 6.51 -9.18
C ILE A 104 10.30 7.65 -8.48
N SER A 105 9.48 8.38 -9.24
CA SER A 105 8.58 9.39 -8.70
C SER A 105 7.18 8.81 -8.57
N LEU A 106 6.75 8.54 -7.35
CA LEU A 106 5.40 8.09 -7.04
C LEU A 106 4.51 9.31 -6.77
N VAL A 107 3.49 9.49 -7.61
CA VAL A 107 2.47 10.53 -7.46
C VAL A 107 1.16 9.86 -7.09
N ILE A 108 0.63 10.18 -5.91
CA ILE A 108 -0.70 9.73 -5.47
C ILE A 108 -1.64 10.91 -5.64
N ASN A 109 -2.67 10.75 -6.48
CA ASN A 109 -3.61 11.83 -6.76
C ASN A 109 -4.49 12.17 -5.56
N ALA A 110 -5.06 13.39 -5.58
CA ALA A 110 -6.04 13.80 -4.57
C ALA A 110 -7.26 12.88 -4.59
N GLY A 111 -7.80 12.58 -3.41
CA GLY A 111 -8.95 11.68 -3.24
C GLY A 111 -8.64 10.19 -3.43
N VAL A 112 -7.37 9.82 -3.62
CA VAL A 112 -6.92 8.44 -3.83
C VAL A 112 -6.10 7.95 -2.64
N THR A 113 -6.26 6.68 -2.27
CA THR A 113 -5.50 6.05 -1.19
C THR A 113 -4.81 4.77 -1.65
N VAL A 114 -3.56 4.61 -1.24
CA VAL A 114 -2.83 3.34 -1.33
C VAL A 114 -2.92 2.62 0.01
N TYR A 115 -3.52 1.43 0.00
CA TYR A 115 -3.80 0.65 1.20
C TYR A 115 -2.99 -0.64 1.27
N GLY A 116 -2.38 -0.89 2.42
CA GLY A 116 -2.17 -2.26 2.88
C GLY A 116 -3.52 -2.92 3.16
N ARG A 117 -3.66 -4.23 2.90
CA ARG A 117 -4.93 -4.94 3.15
C ARG A 117 -5.17 -5.09 4.65
N GLY A 118 -6.42 -4.98 5.09
CA GLY A 118 -6.82 -5.27 6.46
C GLY A 118 -6.51 -6.72 6.86
N GLY A 119 -6.17 -6.91 8.13
CA GLY A 119 -5.93 -8.23 8.70
C GLY A 119 -7.23 -9.02 8.88
N ASN A 120 -7.15 -10.33 8.73
CA ASN A 120 -8.29 -11.21 8.95
C ASN A 120 -8.67 -11.27 10.44
N GLY A 121 -9.96 -11.32 10.72
CA GLY A 121 -10.48 -11.54 12.06
C GLY A 121 -10.11 -12.91 12.59
N GLY A 122 -9.88 -13.02 13.90
CA GLY A 122 -9.49 -14.26 14.54
C GLY A 122 -10.59 -15.31 14.51
N VAL A 123 -10.25 -16.55 14.14
CA VAL A 123 -11.16 -17.70 14.17
C VAL A 123 -10.88 -18.49 15.42
N LYS A 124 -11.66 -18.27 16.48
CA LYS A 124 -11.38 -18.84 17.81
C LYS A 124 -9.93 -18.59 18.27
N GLY A 125 -9.39 -17.42 17.95
CA GLY A 125 -7.98 -17.06 18.13
C GLY A 125 -7.71 -15.57 17.96
N GLY A 126 -6.44 -15.17 17.97
CA GLY A 126 -6.03 -13.78 17.76
C GLY A 126 -6.32 -13.26 16.35
N GLY A 127 -6.53 -11.96 16.22
CA GLY A 127 -6.67 -11.31 14.92
C GLY A 127 -5.33 -11.22 14.17
N ALA A 128 -5.35 -11.29 12.85
CA ALA A 128 -4.16 -11.14 12.02
C ALA A 128 -3.75 -9.66 11.88
N ALA A 129 -2.45 -9.39 11.70
CA ALA A 129 -1.96 -8.05 11.46
C ALA A 129 -2.48 -7.45 10.14
N GLY A 130 -2.66 -6.13 10.14
CA GLY A 130 -2.90 -5.37 8.91
C GLY A 130 -1.65 -5.30 8.04
N GLY A 131 -1.85 -5.22 6.73
CA GLY A 131 -0.78 -5.19 5.74
C GLY A 131 -0.12 -3.83 5.60
N THR A 132 1.09 -3.84 5.04
CA THR A 132 1.84 -2.62 4.72
C THR A 132 1.34 -1.99 3.42
N ALA A 133 1.31 -0.66 3.32
CA ALA A 133 0.97 0.00 2.05
C ALA A 133 2.18 0.04 1.11
N ILE A 134 3.32 0.56 1.56
CA ILE A 134 4.53 0.72 0.75
C ILE A 134 5.74 0.11 1.45
N ASN A 135 6.50 -0.73 0.74
CA ASN A 135 7.84 -1.14 1.12
C ASN A 135 8.89 -0.47 0.23
N ASN A 136 9.84 0.24 0.83
CA ASN A 136 10.90 0.95 0.10
C ASN A 136 12.28 0.32 0.33
N GLY A 137 12.75 -0.45 -0.63
CA GLY A 137 14.10 -0.99 -0.67
C GLY A 137 15.13 -0.10 -1.38
N ILE A 138 14.72 0.98 -2.05
CA ILE A 138 15.61 1.82 -2.87
C ILE A 138 15.99 3.16 -2.22
N GLY A 139 15.56 3.42 -0.98
CA GLY A 139 15.90 4.62 -0.23
C GLY A 139 15.41 5.89 -0.91
N THR A 140 16.26 6.90 -0.96
CA THR A 140 15.94 8.24 -1.48
C THR A 140 15.68 8.27 -3.00
N ARG A 141 15.99 7.18 -3.72
CA ARG A 141 15.61 7.00 -5.14
C ARG A 141 14.09 6.90 -5.31
N LEU A 142 13.35 6.47 -4.29
CA LEU A 142 11.90 6.62 -4.25
C LEU A 142 11.57 8.04 -3.81
N ARG A 143 10.84 8.77 -4.67
CA ARG A 143 10.37 10.13 -4.41
C ARG A 143 8.85 10.12 -4.35
N ILE A 144 8.26 10.58 -3.26
CA ILE A 144 6.81 10.49 -3.06
C ILE A 144 6.18 11.87 -3.03
N THR A 145 5.24 12.09 -3.94
CA THR A 145 4.31 13.22 -3.93
C THR A 145 2.92 12.69 -3.58
N ASN A 146 2.56 12.75 -2.31
CA ASN A 146 1.27 12.28 -1.83
C ASN A 146 0.26 13.44 -1.76
N ASN A 147 -0.69 13.49 -2.70
CA ASN A 147 -1.84 14.40 -2.65
C ASN A 147 -3.09 13.74 -2.08
N GLY A 148 -3.07 12.43 -1.87
CA GLY A 148 -4.14 11.65 -1.27
C GLY A 148 -3.72 11.09 0.08
N ALA A 149 -3.81 9.76 0.24
CA ALA A 149 -3.40 9.07 1.45
C ALA A 149 -2.56 7.81 1.22
N ILE A 150 -1.72 7.49 2.20
CA ILE A 150 -1.01 6.20 2.30
C ILE A 150 -1.42 5.58 3.64
N ALA A 151 -1.95 4.36 3.60
CA ALA A 151 -2.63 3.76 4.73
C ALA A 151 -2.23 2.30 4.92
N GLY A 152 -1.63 1.98 6.07
CA GLY A 152 -1.53 0.59 6.51
C GLY A 152 -2.92 -0.01 6.72
N GLY A 153 -3.06 -1.31 6.48
CA GLY A 153 -4.29 -2.02 6.81
C GLY A 153 -4.55 -2.01 8.31
N GLY A 154 -5.81 -1.99 8.72
CA GLY A 154 -6.19 -2.21 10.11
C GLY A 154 -6.00 -3.67 10.51
N GLY A 155 -5.67 -3.92 11.77
CA GLY A 155 -5.57 -5.28 12.31
C GLY A 155 -6.94 -5.96 12.36
N GLY A 156 -6.97 -7.29 12.25
CA GLY A 156 -8.20 -8.06 12.48
C GLY A 156 -8.58 -8.07 13.95
N GLY A 157 -9.87 -8.15 14.26
CA GLY A 157 -10.35 -8.26 15.63
C GLY A 157 -10.06 -9.65 16.23
N GLY A 158 -9.88 -9.70 17.54
CA GLY A 158 -9.69 -10.96 18.28
C GLY A 158 -10.97 -11.78 18.33
N GLY A 159 -10.85 -13.10 18.11
CA GLY A 159 -11.95 -14.05 18.28
C GLY A 159 -12.16 -14.45 19.75
N ASN A 160 -13.00 -15.46 19.95
CA ASN A 160 -13.26 -16.09 21.24
C ASN A 160 -13.25 -17.61 21.07
N SER A 161 -12.74 -18.39 22.04
CA SER A 161 -12.64 -19.85 21.87
C SER A 161 -13.98 -20.59 21.84
N ALA A 162 -15.06 -19.96 22.29
CA ALA A 162 -16.42 -20.50 22.25
C ALA A 162 -16.97 -20.58 20.81
N ASP A 163 -18.03 -21.35 20.63
CA ASP A 163 -18.65 -21.56 19.32
C ASP A 163 -19.19 -20.25 18.73
N GLY A 164 -18.83 -19.99 17.47
CA GLY A 164 -19.13 -18.74 16.78
C GLY A 164 -18.27 -17.53 17.18
N GLY A 165 -17.21 -17.73 17.97
CA GLY A 165 -16.31 -16.67 18.43
C GLY A 165 -15.38 -16.12 17.36
N MET A 166 -15.94 -15.42 16.37
CA MET A 166 -15.23 -14.88 15.20
C MET A 166 -14.95 -13.38 15.35
N GLY A 167 -13.71 -12.96 15.09
CA GLY A 167 -13.32 -11.55 15.04
C GLY A 167 -13.72 -10.86 13.75
N GLY A 168 -13.89 -9.53 13.79
CA GLY A 168 -14.17 -8.71 12.61
C GLY A 168 -12.93 -8.48 11.75
N GLY A 169 -13.09 -8.34 10.43
CA GLY A 169 -11.98 -8.07 9.54
C GLY A 169 -11.49 -6.62 9.58
N GLY A 170 -10.18 -6.39 9.53
CA GLY A 170 -9.61 -5.04 9.51
C GLY A 170 -9.95 -4.26 8.22
N ARG A 171 -9.91 -2.93 8.28
CA ARG A 171 -10.09 -2.07 7.10
C ARG A 171 -8.78 -1.90 6.32
N PRO A 172 -8.74 -2.01 4.99
CA PRO A 172 -9.81 -2.42 4.10
C PRO A 172 -9.79 -3.93 3.78
N PHE A 173 -10.97 -4.52 3.61
CA PHE A 173 -11.13 -5.88 3.07
C PHE A 173 -10.40 -7.02 3.82
N GLY A 174 -10.11 -6.83 5.11
CA GLY A 174 -9.78 -7.94 5.99
C GLY A 174 -10.98 -8.87 6.11
N VAL A 175 -10.75 -10.18 6.06
CA VAL A 175 -11.83 -11.17 6.01
C VAL A 175 -12.22 -11.58 7.43
N ALA A 176 -13.52 -11.73 7.68
CA ALA A 176 -14.02 -12.42 8.87
C ALA A 176 -14.64 -13.77 8.51
N ASN A 177 -14.56 -14.73 9.44
CA ASN A 177 -15.37 -15.93 9.37
C ASN A 177 -16.80 -15.60 9.82
N THR A 178 -17.80 -15.98 9.02
CA THR A 178 -19.21 -15.63 9.26
C THR A 178 -19.99 -16.70 10.01
N THR A 179 -19.32 -17.71 10.57
CA THR A 179 -19.96 -18.72 11.44
C THR A 179 -20.70 -18.02 12.56
N ARG A 180 -21.99 -18.33 12.67
CA ARG A 180 -22.88 -17.69 13.63
C ARG A 180 -22.75 -18.33 15.01
N PRO A 181 -22.80 -17.55 16.10
CA PRO A 181 -22.98 -18.11 17.43
C PRO A 181 -24.31 -18.87 17.57
N PRO A 182 -24.44 -19.78 18.56
CA PRO A 182 -25.55 -20.75 18.63
C PRO A 182 -26.95 -20.15 18.77
N ALA A 183 -27.11 -18.93 19.31
CA ALA A 183 -28.41 -18.33 19.55
C ALA A 183 -28.88 -17.43 18.38
N SER A 184 -30.18 -17.50 18.05
CA SER A 184 -30.79 -16.73 16.94
C SER A 184 -30.69 -15.21 17.12
N THR A 185 -30.68 -14.71 18.36
CA THR A 185 -30.49 -13.29 18.68
C THR A 185 -29.03 -12.82 18.56
N SER A 186 -28.09 -13.75 18.38
CA SER A 186 -26.66 -13.44 18.24
C SER A 186 -26.29 -12.89 16.87
N ARG A 187 -25.14 -12.23 16.78
CA ARG A 187 -24.64 -11.61 15.55
C ARG A 187 -23.35 -12.29 15.10
N ALA A 188 -23.23 -12.57 13.80
CA ALA A 188 -21.99 -13.04 13.19
C ALA A 188 -20.98 -11.89 12.98
N ALA A 189 -19.70 -12.23 12.81
CA ALA A 189 -18.70 -11.25 12.44
C ALA A 189 -18.87 -10.79 10.98
N THR A 190 -18.35 -9.61 10.65
CA THR A 190 -18.32 -9.10 9.29
C THR A 190 -16.90 -8.80 8.83
N SER A 191 -16.68 -8.89 7.52
CA SER A 191 -15.44 -8.47 6.87
C SER A 191 -15.36 -6.93 6.85
N GLY A 192 -14.14 -6.42 6.79
CA GLY A 192 -13.91 -5.00 6.53
C GLY A 192 -14.33 -4.62 5.11
N THR A 193 -14.84 -3.40 4.95
CA THR A 193 -15.10 -2.79 3.65
C THR A 193 -13.97 -1.84 3.29
N LEU A 194 -14.05 -1.15 2.15
CA LEU A 194 -13.11 -0.08 1.83
C LEU A 194 -13.15 1.06 2.86
N THR A 195 -14.32 1.32 3.43
CA THR A 195 -14.61 2.53 4.22
C THR A 195 -14.77 2.26 5.72
N ALA A 196 -14.96 1.02 6.15
CA ALA A 196 -15.16 0.67 7.56
C ALA A 196 -14.51 -0.67 7.92
N PRO A 197 -14.04 -0.84 9.17
CA PRO A 197 -13.68 -2.15 9.66
C PRO A 197 -14.92 -3.03 9.85
N GLY A 198 -14.68 -4.34 9.84
CA GLY A 198 -15.67 -5.34 10.18
C GLY A 198 -15.89 -5.43 11.69
N ILE A 199 -17.11 -5.81 12.08
CA ILE A 199 -17.48 -5.98 13.48
C ILE A 199 -17.28 -7.43 13.91
N GLY A 200 -16.88 -7.66 15.16
CA GLY A 200 -16.80 -9.01 15.73
C GLY A 200 -18.18 -9.62 16.00
N ALA A 201 -18.21 -10.95 16.06
CA ALA A 201 -19.38 -11.72 16.47
C ALA A 201 -19.80 -11.38 17.91
N GLN A 202 -21.08 -11.55 18.22
CA GLN A 202 -21.60 -11.34 19.57
C GLN A 202 -22.57 -12.46 19.90
N TYR A 203 -22.33 -13.15 21.02
CA TYR A 203 -23.20 -14.20 21.53
C TYR A 203 -24.09 -13.67 22.66
N LEU A 204 -25.41 -13.76 22.46
CA LEU A 204 -26.43 -13.42 23.45
C LEU A 204 -27.18 -14.65 23.93
N ILE A 205 -27.59 -14.63 25.19
CA ILE A 205 -28.61 -15.54 25.76
C ILE A 205 -29.85 -14.69 26.08
N GLY A 206 -31.00 -15.10 25.55
CA GLY A 206 -32.21 -14.27 25.59
C GLY A 206 -32.05 -12.99 24.77
N SER A 207 -32.69 -11.90 25.20
CA SER A 207 -32.69 -10.61 24.51
C SER A 207 -31.64 -9.62 25.01
N THR A 208 -30.99 -9.87 26.16
CA THR A 208 -30.13 -8.88 26.82
C THR A 208 -28.80 -9.39 27.37
N ALA A 209 -28.64 -10.70 27.64
CA ALA A 209 -27.44 -11.20 28.29
C ALA A 209 -26.32 -11.52 27.29
N VAL A 210 -25.33 -10.63 27.17
CA VAL A 210 -24.14 -10.84 26.33
C VAL A 210 -23.15 -11.78 27.03
N GLN A 211 -22.85 -12.92 26.42
CA GLN A 211 -21.85 -13.88 26.92
C GLN A 211 -20.45 -13.50 26.46
N TYR A 212 -20.30 -13.11 25.20
CA TYR A 212 -19.07 -12.53 24.67
C TYR A 212 -19.37 -11.60 23.50
N THR A 213 -18.47 -10.65 23.28
CA THR A 213 -18.35 -9.83 22.08
C THR A 213 -16.93 -9.96 21.56
N CYS A 214 -16.76 -10.54 20.38
CA CYS A 214 -15.47 -10.61 19.71
C CYS A 214 -15.02 -9.22 19.24
N GLY A 215 -13.70 -9.07 19.08
CA GLY A 215 -13.10 -7.82 18.67
C GLY A 215 -13.55 -7.39 17.28
N SER A 216 -13.77 -6.09 17.11
CA SER A 216 -13.91 -5.48 15.78
C SER A 216 -12.53 -5.31 15.12
N GLY A 217 -12.51 -5.28 13.80
CA GLY A 217 -11.31 -4.91 13.06
C GLY A 217 -10.89 -3.47 13.35
N GLY A 218 -9.61 -3.18 13.15
CA GLY A 218 -9.06 -1.84 13.23
C GLY A 218 -9.41 -1.02 11.99
N ASN A 219 -9.55 0.29 12.17
CA ASN A 219 -9.52 1.24 11.06
C ASN A 219 -8.12 1.26 10.42
N VAL A 220 -7.97 1.93 9.28
CA VAL A 220 -6.66 2.03 8.61
C VAL A 220 -5.57 2.56 9.55
N GLY A 221 -4.42 1.89 9.58
CA GLY A 221 -3.30 2.21 10.46
C GLY A 221 -3.54 1.95 11.95
N ALA A 222 -4.62 1.28 12.34
CA ALA A 222 -4.95 0.96 13.73
C ALA A 222 -5.00 -0.55 14.00
N ALA A 223 -4.73 -0.95 15.24
CA ALA A 223 -4.86 -2.33 15.68
C ALA A 223 -6.34 -2.77 15.74
N GLY A 224 -6.58 -4.08 15.63
CA GLY A 224 -7.89 -4.66 15.92
C GLY A 224 -8.18 -4.68 17.42
N ALA A 225 -9.46 -4.69 17.78
CA ALA A 225 -9.87 -4.78 19.17
C ALA A 225 -9.74 -6.21 19.72
N ALA A 226 -9.56 -6.35 21.02
CA ALA A 226 -9.65 -7.63 21.70
C ALA A 226 -11.11 -8.07 21.88
N ALA A 227 -11.35 -9.37 22.05
CA ALA A 227 -12.63 -9.88 22.51
C ALA A 227 -12.86 -9.55 23.99
N THR A 228 -14.13 -9.49 24.40
CA THR A 228 -14.57 -9.26 25.79
C THR A 228 -15.73 -10.18 26.13
N GLY A 229 -15.90 -10.55 27.40
CA GLY A 229 -17.01 -11.39 27.83
C GLY A 229 -16.72 -12.24 29.06
N ARG A 230 -17.61 -13.21 29.31
CA ARG A 230 -17.60 -14.11 30.47
C ARG A 230 -17.39 -15.59 30.08
N LEU A 231 -17.58 -15.92 28.80
CA LEU A 231 -17.45 -17.28 28.27
C LEU A 231 -16.26 -17.39 27.31
N GLY A 232 -15.48 -18.46 27.45
CA GLY A 232 -14.34 -18.75 26.57
C GLY A 232 -13.13 -17.85 26.79
N THR A 233 -12.08 -18.10 26.03
CA THR A 233 -10.84 -17.32 26.06
C THR A 233 -11.00 -16.08 25.18
N MET A 234 -10.66 -14.92 25.72
CA MET A 234 -10.65 -13.65 24.99
C MET A 234 -9.31 -13.44 24.32
N TYR A 235 -9.28 -13.41 22.99
CA TYR A 235 -8.05 -13.18 22.25
C TYR A 235 -7.88 -11.70 21.89
N GLY A 236 -6.62 -11.27 21.77
CA GLY A 236 -6.26 -9.93 21.31
C GLY A 236 -6.51 -9.72 19.81
N GLY A 237 -6.66 -8.46 19.41
CA GLY A 237 -6.67 -8.09 18.00
C GLY A 237 -5.28 -8.07 17.39
N GLY A 238 -5.23 -8.08 16.06
CA GLY A 238 -4.01 -7.99 15.29
C GLY A 238 -3.42 -6.59 15.30
N ALA A 239 -2.10 -6.50 15.08
CA ALA A 239 -1.39 -5.23 15.00
C ALA A 239 -1.84 -4.38 13.78
N ALA A 240 -1.64 -3.07 13.89
CA ALA A 240 -1.79 -2.15 12.78
C ALA A 240 -0.78 -2.44 11.66
N GLY A 241 -1.23 -2.30 10.41
CA GLY A 241 -0.35 -2.22 9.25
C GLY A 241 0.42 -0.91 9.19
N LYS A 242 1.51 -0.91 8.41
CA LYS A 242 2.39 0.26 8.25
C LYS A 242 2.05 1.01 6.96
N ALA A 243 2.15 2.34 6.99
CA ALA A 243 2.01 3.13 5.78
C ALA A 243 3.25 2.98 4.89
N VAL A 244 4.44 3.20 5.45
CA VAL A 244 5.72 3.07 4.73
C VAL A 244 6.74 2.34 5.60
N THR A 245 7.42 1.34 5.05
CA THR A 245 8.48 0.60 5.76
C THR A 245 9.74 0.47 4.89
N GLY A 246 10.83 0.01 5.50
CA GLY A 246 12.13 -0.12 4.84
C GLY A 246 12.95 1.15 5.02
N ASN A 247 13.43 1.72 3.93
CA ASN A 247 14.26 2.93 3.93
C ASN A 247 13.40 4.19 3.73
N ALA A 248 13.85 5.32 4.30
CA ALA A 248 13.18 6.61 4.11
C ALA A 248 13.22 7.03 2.62
N PRO A 249 12.06 7.34 2.00
CA PRO A 249 12.02 7.93 0.68
C PRO A 249 12.34 9.43 0.73
N THR A 250 12.53 10.04 -0.44
CA THR A 250 12.48 11.50 -0.55
C THR A 250 11.03 11.95 -0.58
N TRP A 251 10.57 12.63 0.46
CA TRP A 251 9.21 13.19 0.49
C TRP A 251 9.17 14.52 -0.26
N THR A 252 8.59 14.52 -1.47
CA THR A 252 8.24 15.76 -2.18
C THR A 252 6.99 16.39 -1.56
N LYS A 253 6.03 15.55 -1.15
CA LYS A 253 4.88 15.94 -0.32
C LYS A 253 4.41 14.75 0.49
N VAL A 254 4.24 14.93 1.81
CA VAL A 254 3.89 13.83 2.73
C VAL A 254 2.41 13.44 2.66
N GLY A 255 1.50 14.40 2.53
CA GLY A 255 0.06 14.15 2.47
C GLY A 255 -0.51 13.48 3.73
N ALA A 256 -1.66 12.81 3.60
CA ALA A 256 -2.26 12.05 4.71
C ALA A 256 -1.59 10.68 4.86
N ILE A 257 -1.28 10.31 6.11
CA ILE A 257 -0.62 9.05 6.46
C ILE A 257 -1.40 8.37 7.59
N TYR A 258 -1.73 7.10 7.41
CA TYR A 258 -2.38 6.28 8.44
C TYR A 258 -1.54 5.04 8.73
N GLY A 259 -0.96 4.98 9.94
CA GLY A 259 0.00 3.95 10.35
C GLY A 259 1.45 4.44 10.33
N ALA A 260 2.36 3.62 10.85
CA ALA A 260 3.77 4.00 10.98
C ALA A 260 4.44 4.26 9.62
N ARG A 261 5.38 5.22 9.59
CA ARG A 261 6.22 5.52 8.42
C ARG A 261 7.68 5.77 8.82
N VAL A 262 8.56 5.57 7.86
CA VAL A 262 9.98 5.98 7.86
C VAL A 262 10.20 7.29 7.10
#